data_AF-A0A960BKG5-F1
#
_entry.id   AF-A0A960BKG5-F1
#
_cell.length_a   1.000
_cell.length_b   1.000
_cell.length_c   1.000
_cell.angle_alpha   90.00
_cell.angle_beta   90.00
_cell.angle_gamma   90.00
#
_symmetry.space_group_name_H-M   'P 1'
#
loop_
_entity.id
_entity.type
_entity.pdbx_description
1 polymer ?
#
loop_
_entity_poly.entity_id
_entity_poly.type
_entity_poly.pdbx_seq_one_letter_code
_entity_poly.pdbx_strand_id
1 'polypeptide(L)'
;MNRRRGSANRTRRLLRRGVTVEAMALLTLGTALQRWVPMPRWSRLLGRPGSVPEGWANTRQRALPQRAATPVERRVALAVRAGGRRLPWNPTCLAEAIAGQTLLRQFGQPGVVVIGLRATDEGPWDAHAWLLGRRGALTGGPAAQGFTATTVFEVPTGPTARELVAT
;
A
#
# COMPACT_ATOMS: atom_id res chain seq x y z
N MET A 1 -20.41 39.60 0.65
CA MET A 1 -19.07 39.74 1.26
C MET A 1 -18.51 38.35 1.63
N ASN A 2 -17.73 37.70 0.75
CA ASN A 2 -17.33 36.28 0.86
C ASN A 2 -15.80 36.14 1.02
N ARG A 3 -15.29 36.12 2.26
CA ARG A 3 -13.82 36.06 2.56
C ARG A 3 -13.36 34.85 3.41
N ARG A 4 -14.18 33.80 3.61
CA ARG A 4 -13.81 32.65 4.47
C ARG A 4 -13.39 31.35 3.75
N ARG A 5 -13.43 31.28 2.42
CA ARG A 5 -13.05 30.05 1.66
C ARG A 5 -11.56 29.90 1.31
N GLY A 6 -10.74 30.94 1.48
CA GLY A 6 -9.35 30.98 0.97
C GLY A 6 -8.26 30.36 1.88
N SER A 7 -8.48 30.29 3.19
CA SER A 7 -7.45 29.84 4.15
C SER A 7 -7.39 28.31 4.28
N ALA A 8 -8.54 27.64 4.42
CA ALA A 8 -8.62 26.18 4.55
C ALA A 8 -8.03 25.40 3.36
N ASN A 9 -8.08 25.97 2.14
CA ASN A 9 -7.48 25.36 0.95
C ASN A 9 -5.96 25.48 0.90
N ARG A 10 -5.37 26.50 1.54
CA ARG A 10 -3.92 26.74 1.57
C ARG A 10 -3.25 25.79 2.56
N THR A 11 -3.83 25.63 3.75
CA THR A 11 -3.37 24.67 4.77
C THR A 11 -3.50 23.23 4.29
N ARG A 12 -4.60 22.88 3.60
CA ARG A 12 -4.77 21.57 2.94
C ARG A 12 -3.74 21.32 1.83
N ARG A 13 -3.29 22.34 1.10
CA ARG A 13 -2.25 22.23 0.06
C ARG A 13 -0.84 22.04 0.63
N LEU A 14 -0.51 22.75 1.72
CA LEU A 14 0.78 22.62 2.39
C LEU A 14 0.91 21.26 3.10
N LEU A 15 -0.16 20.82 3.77
CA LEU A 15 -0.28 19.47 4.31
C LEU A 15 -0.20 18.41 3.19
N ARG A 16 -0.80 18.64 2.01
CA ARG A 16 -0.68 17.75 0.83
C ARG A 16 0.73 17.66 0.26
N ARG A 17 1.48 18.76 0.24
CA ARG A 17 2.88 18.79 -0.24
C ARG A 17 3.80 18.00 0.69
N GLY A 18 3.65 18.16 2.01
CA GLY A 18 4.42 17.39 3.00
C GLY A 18 4.29 15.89 2.82
N VAL A 19 3.06 15.38 2.72
CA VAL A 19 2.81 13.93 2.59
C VAL A 19 3.31 13.36 1.26
N THR A 20 3.38 14.16 0.20
CA THR A 20 3.97 13.68 -1.06
C THR A 20 5.50 13.59 -0.98
N VAL A 21 6.15 14.57 -0.33
CA VAL A 21 7.60 14.52 -0.09
C VAL A 21 7.94 13.36 0.84
N GLU A 22 7.14 13.16 1.88
CA GLU A 22 7.26 12.02 2.78
C GLU A 22 7.06 10.69 2.05
N ALA A 23 6.06 10.60 1.16
CA ALA A 23 5.90 9.43 0.30
C ALA A 23 7.13 9.20 -0.58
N MET A 24 7.72 10.23 -1.19
CA MET A 24 8.95 10.11 -1.98
C MET A 24 10.13 9.63 -1.13
N ALA A 25 10.28 10.13 0.10
CA ALA A 25 11.32 9.71 1.03
C ALA A 25 11.13 8.23 1.42
N LEU A 26 9.90 7.82 1.76
CA LEU A 26 9.57 6.44 2.11
C LEU A 26 9.73 5.48 0.93
N LEU A 27 9.39 5.89 -0.29
CA LEU A 27 9.58 5.10 -1.51
C LEU A 27 11.07 4.89 -1.81
N THR A 28 11.88 5.95 -1.67
CA THR A 28 13.33 5.88 -1.81
C THR A 28 13.93 4.95 -0.77
N LEU A 29 13.55 5.12 0.50
CA LEU A 29 14.03 4.30 1.61
C LEU A 29 13.59 2.85 1.46
N GLY A 30 12.34 2.59 1.09
CA GLY A 30 11.82 1.24 0.87
C GLY A 30 12.55 0.51 -0.25
N THR A 31 12.84 1.22 -1.35
CA THR A 31 13.62 0.67 -2.47
C THR A 31 15.06 0.36 -2.07
N ALA A 32 15.72 1.27 -1.35
CA ALA A 32 17.07 1.05 -0.83
C ALA A 32 17.12 -0.12 0.16
N LEU A 33 16.16 -0.17 1.09
CA LEU A 33 16.05 -1.19 2.12
C LEU A 33 15.89 -2.59 1.52
N GLN A 34 15.06 -2.75 0.50
CA GLN A 34 14.89 -4.03 -0.20
C GLN A 34 16.16 -4.49 -0.90
N ARG A 35 16.93 -3.56 -1.46
CA ARG A 35 18.15 -3.88 -2.20
C ARG A 35 19.34 -4.18 -1.27
N TRP A 36 19.35 -3.64 -0.05
CA TRP A 36 20.53 -3.64 0.83
C TRP A 36 20.32 -4.43 2.13
N VAL A 37 19.08 -4.70 2.53
CA VAL A 37 18.78 -5.33 3.82
C VAL A 37 17.92 -6.58 3.60
N PRO A 38 18.29 -7.73 4.17
CA PRO A 38 17.47 -8.94 4.12
C PRO A 38 16.08 -8.73 4.74
N MET A 39 15.04 -9.25 4.08
CA MET A 39 13.62 -9.11 4.45
C MET A 39 13.30 -9.29 5.95
N PRO A 40 13.90 -10.26 6.69
CA PRO A 40 13.57 -10.48 8.09
C PRO A 40 13.80 -9.27 8.99
N ARG A 41 14.71 -8.37 8.62
CA ARG A 41 15.06 -7.19 9.42
C ARG A 41 14.04 -6.07 9.32
N TRP A 42 13.26 -6.00 8.24
CA TRP A 42 12.33 -4.90 7.98
C TRP A 42 10.87 -5.32 7.75
N SER A 43 10.57 -6.63 7.77
CA SER A 43 9.20 -7.15 7.64
C SER A 43 8.21 -6.55 8.65
N ARG A 44 8.68 -6.14 9.83
CA ARG A 44 7.87 -5.46 10.86
C ARG A 44 7.26 -4.12 10.41
N LEU A 45 7.80 -3.51 9.36
CA LEU A 45 7.24 -2.29 8.77
C LEU A 45 5.91 -2.59 8.04
N LEU A 46 5.81 -3.77 7.41
CA LEU A 46 4.60 -4.24 6.74
C LEU A 46 3.48 -4.54 7.76
N GLY A 47 3.84 -4.99 8.95
CA GLY A 47 2.93 -5.38 10.00
C GLY A 47 3.40 -6.67 10.67
N ARG A 48 2.47 -7.34 11.36
CA ARG A 48 2.64 -8.70 11.84
C ARG A 48 2.15 -9.68 10.76
N PRO A 49 2.86 -10.79 10.51
CA PRO A 49 2.33 -11.84 9.65
C PRO A 49 0.96 -12.29 10.15
N GLY A 50 -0.04 -12.21 9.29
CA GLY A 50 -1.40 -12.69 9.53
C GLY A 50 -1.69 -13.98 8.76
N SER A 51 -2.87 -14.56 8.97
CA SER A 51 -3.31 -15.73 8.20
C SER A 51 -3.93 -15.31 6.88
N VAL A 52 -3.44 -15.85 5.76
CA VAL A 52 -4.11 -15.67 4.46
C VAL A 52 -5.52 -16.30 4.54
N PRO A 53 -6.59 -15.56 4.23
CA PRO A 53 -7.95 -16.11 4.21
C PRO A 53 -8.09 -17.23 3.18
N GLU A 54 -8.89 -18.25 3.46
CA GLU A 54 -9.12 -19.39 2.55
C GLU A 54 -9.61 -18.97 1.16
N GLY A 55 -10.46 -17.93 1.08
CA GLY A 55 -10.94 -17.39 -0.19
C GLY A 55 -9.87 -16.70 -1.05
N TRP A 56 -8.68 -16.43 -0.49
CA TRP A 56 -7.53 -15.90 -1.22
C TRP A 56 -6.43 -16.93 -1.42
N ALA A 57 -6.32 -17.88 -0.49
CA ALA A 57 -5.43 -19.03 -0.62
C ALA A 57 -5.81 -19.82 -1.88
N ASN A 58 -4.81 -20.19 -2.69
CA ASN A 58 -4.98 -20.95 -3.92
C ASN A 58 -5.90 -20.32 -4.98
N THR A 59 -6.32 -19.07 -4.79
CA THR A 59 -7.19 -18.35 -5.72
C THR A 59 -6.41 -17.23 -6.38
N ARG A 60 -6.37 -17.24 -7.72
CA ARG A 60 -5.82 -16.14 -8.50
C ARG A 60 -6.68 -14.91 -8.28
N GLN A 61 -6.07 -13.85 -7.78
CA GLN A 61 -6.75 -12.59 -7.53
C GLN A 61 -7.20 -11.98 -8.86
N ARG A 62 -8.39 -11.39 -8.87
CA ARG A 62 -8.85 -10.52 -9.96
C ARG A 62 -8.26 -9.12 -9.77
N ALA A 63 -8.31 -8.28 -10.80
CA ALA A 63 -7.93 -6.88 -10.65
C ALA A 63 -8.75 -6.24 -9.51
N LEU A 64 -8.05 -5.75 -8.48
CA LEU A 64 -8.70 -5.18 -7.31
C LEU A 64 -9.10 -3.72 -7.60
N PRO A 65 -10.33 -3.30 -7.26
CA PRO A 65 -10.75 -1.92 -7.48
C PRO A 65 -9.93 -0.98 -6.58
N GLN A 66 -9.45 0.12 -7.17
CA GLN A 66 -8.73 1.16 -6.43
C GLN A 66 -9.68 2.07 -5.66
N ARG A 67 -10.19 1.59 -4.52
CA ARG A 67 -11.24 2.25 -3.73
C ARG A 67 -10.77 2.53 -2.32
N ALA A 68 -10.65 3.81 -2.00
CA ALA A 68 -10.45 4.30 -0.64
C ALA A 68 -11.80 4.55 0.03
N ALA A 69 -11.97 4.05 1.26
CA ALA A 69 -13.12 4.27 2.11
C ALA A 69 -13.07 5.62 2.84
N THR A 70 -11.87 6.11 3.17
CA THR A 70 -11.70 7.33 3.97
C THR A 70 -10.92 8.42 3.22
N PRO A 71 -11.07 9.70 3.60
CA PRO A 71 -10.23 10.78 3.06
C PRO A 71 -8.73 10.56 3.30
N VAL A 72 -8.36 9.89 4.40
CA VAL A 72 -6.97 9.54 4.73
C VAL A 72 -6.44 8.48 3.78
N GLU A 73 -7.15 7.37 3.62
CA GLU A 73 -6.79 6.31 2.65
C GLU A 73 -6.60 6.89 1.24
N ARG A 74 -7.54 7.73 0.80
CA ARG A 74 -7.45 8.41 -0.50
C ARG A 74 -6.22 9.31 -0.58
N ARG A 75 -5.89 10.02 0.49
CA ARG A 75 -4.72 10.90 0.53
C ARG A 75 -3.43 10.10 0.44
N VAL A 76 -3.32 8.98 1.16
CA VAL A 76 -2.17 8.09 1.12
C VAL A 76 -2.00 7.49 -0.28
N ALA A 77 -3.06 6.92 -0.86
CA ALA A 77 -3.02 6.36 -2.21
C ALA A 77 -2.56 7.40 -3.26
N LEU A 78 -3.08 8.63 -3.17
CA LEU A 78 -2.66 9.73 -4.05
C LEU A 78 -1.21 10.15 -3.82
N ALA A 79 -0.75 10.20 -2.56
CA ALA A 79 0.61 10.62 -2.22
C ALA A 79 1.65 9.61 -2.70
N VAL A 80 1.42 8.30 -2.47
CA VAL A 80 2.30 7.24 -2.95
C VAL A 80 2.36 7.25 -4.48
N ARG A 81 1.21 7.29 -5.15
CA ARG A 81 1.16 7.35 -6.62
C ARG A 81 1.83 8.61 -7.18
N ALA A 82 1.62 9.76 -6.56
CA ALA A 82 2.25 11.00 -6.98
C ALA A 82 3.76 10.99 -6.71
N GLY A 83 4.19 10.39 -5.60
CA GLY A 83 5.60 10.22 -5.24
C GLY A 83 6.32 9.31 -6.23
N GLY A 84 5.76 8.13 -6.53
CA GLY A 84 6.34 7.20 -7.50
C GLY A 84 6.53 7.81 -8.88
N ARG A 85 5.56 8.61 -9.35
CA ARG A 85 5.66 9.34 -10.63
C ARG A 85 6.70 10.46 -10.67
N ARG A 86 7.18 10.92 -9.52
CA ARG A 86 8.16 12.02 -9.40
C ARG A 86 9.58 11.53 -9.16
N LEU A 87 9.75 10.26 -8.81
CA LEU A 87 11.06 9.66 -8.68
C LEU A 87 11.64 9.40 -10.08
N PRO A 88 12.95 9.54 -10.27
CA PRO A 88 13.58 9.28 -11.56
C PRO A 88 13.71 7.77 -11.87
N TRP A 89 13.33 6.90 -10.93
CA TRP A 89 13.22 5.44 -11.11
C TRP A 89 11.81 4.97 -10.74
N ASN A 90 11.44 3.77 -11.21
CA ASN A 90 10.17 3.16 -10.82
C ASN A 90 10.34 2.44 -9.46
N PRO A 91 9.65 2.87 -8.38
CA PRO A 91 9.68 2.14 -7.12
C PRO A 91 9.04 0.75 -7.28
N THR A 92 9.51 -0.21 -6.51
CA THR A 92 8.93 -1.57 -6.52
C THR A 92 7.54 -1.54 -5.89
N CYS A 93 6.68 -2.49 -6.29
CA CYS A 93 5.34 -2.63 -5.70
C CYS A 93 5.40 -2.82 -4.18
N LEU A 94 6.43 -3.52 -3.70
CA LEU A 94 6.66 -3.69 -2.26
C LEU A 94 7.08 -2.38 -1.58
N ALA A 95 7.87 -1.52 -2.24
CA ALA A 95 8.23 -0.21 -1.70
C ALA A 95 6.99 0.69 -1.61
N GLU A 96 6.11 0.64 -2.60
CA GLU A 96 4.81 1.33 -2.55
C GLU A 96 3.93 0.85 -1.40
N ALA A 97 3.87 -0.48 -1.16
CA ALA A 97 3.11 -1.05 -0.05
C ALA A 97 3.69 -0.64 1.32
N ILE A 98 5.02 -0.66 1.48
CA ILE A 98 5.71 -0.18 2.71
C ILE A 98 5.40 1.30 2.95
N ALA A 99 5.57 2.15 1.92
CA ALA A 99 5.33 3.58 2.04
C ALA A 99 3.86 3.87 2.39
N GLY A 100 2.93 3.20 1.71
CA GLY A 100 1.50 3.34 1.98
C GLY A 100 1.13 2.89 3.39
N GLN A 101 1.60 1.72 3.84
CA GLN A 101 1.34 1.21 5.19
C GLN A 101 1.91 2.14 6.25
N THR A 102 3.13 2.65 6.04
CA THR A 102 3.77 3.58 6.97
C THR A 102 2.97 4.88 7.11
N LEU A 103 2.54 5.47 5.98
CA LEU A 103 1.71 6.68 6.00
C LEU A 103 0.35 6.44 6.66
N LEU A 104 -0.32 5.31 6.39
CA LEU A 104 -1.57 4.97 7.08
C LEU A 104 -1.38 4.91 8.60
N ARG A 105 -0.33 4.23 9.06
CA ARG A 105 0.00 4.09 10.48
C ARG A 105 0.24 5.44 11.15
N GLN A 106 0.96 6.35 10.49
CA GLN A 106 1.17 7.71 10.99
C GLN A 106 -0.15 8.49 11.17
N PHE A 107 -1.15 8.24 10.33
CA PHE A 107 -2.49 8.82 10.46
C PHE A 107 -3.42 8.00 11.37
N GLY A 108 -2.91 6.99 12.08
CA GLY A 108 -3.72 6.11 12.93
C GLY A 108 -4.76 5.30 12.16
N GLN A 109 -4.56 5.13 10.85
CA GLN A 109 -5.42 4.30 10.01
C GLN A 109 -4.75 2.95 9.76
N PRO A 110 -5.52 1.88 9.74
CA PRO A 110 -4.96 0.57 9.46
C PRO A 110 -4.99 0.23 7.97
N GLY A 111 -4.17 -0.74 7.59
CA GLY A 111 -4.13 -1.32 6.24
C GLY A 111 -3.57 -2.73 6.28
N VAL A 112 -3.84 -3.51 5.24
CA VAL A 112 -3.36 -4.88 5.08
C VAL A 112 -2.45 -4.94 3.87
N VAL A 113 -1.18 -5.29 4.07
CA VAL A 113 -0.28 -5.56 2.94
C VAL A 113 -0.40 -7.02 2.56
N VAL A 114 -0.58 -7.28 1.27
CA VAL A 114 -0.63 -8.63 0.73
C VAL A 114 0.54 -8.81 -0.23
N ILE A 115 1.24 -9.94 -0.09
CA ILE A 115 2.26 -10.41 -1.03
C ILE A 115 1.71 -11.63 -1.74
N GLY A 116 1.71 -11.59 -3.06
CA GLY A 116 1.28 -12.67 -3.92
C GLY A 116 2.39 -13.16 -4.85
N LEU A 117 2.28 -14.42 -5.23
CA LEU A 117 3.17 -15.07 -6.19
C LEU A 117 2.38 -15.53 -7.40
N ARG A 118 3.03 -15.53 -8.56
CA ARG A 118 2.49 -16.03 -9.82
C ARG A 118 3.55 -16.89 -10.50
N ALA A 119 3.19 -18.10 -10.90
CA ALA A 119 4.08 -18.91 -11.73
C ALA A 119 4.21 -18.28 -13.12
N THR A 120 5.43 -18.25 -13.66
CA THR A 120 5.72 -17.76 -15.00
C THR A 120 6.07 -18.91 -15.92
N ASP A 121 5.72 -18.81 -17.20
CA ASP A 121 6.03 -19.85 -18.20
C ASP A 121 7.54 -19.95 -18.49
N GLU A 122 8.32 -18.90 -18.19
CA GLU A 122 9.73 -18.74 -18.60
C GLU A 122 10.76 -18.82 -17.44
N GLY A 123 10.35 -19.03 -16.19
CA GLY A 123 11.29 -18.93 -15.05
C GLY A 123 10.68 -19.02 -13.65
N PRO A 124 11.44 -18.65 -12.59
CA PRO A 124 10.94 -18.70 -11.23
C PRO A 124 9.83 -17.66 -11.02
N TRP A 125 8.93 -17.98 -10.09
CA TRP A 125 7.77 -17.18 -9.67
C TRP A 125 7.96 -15.66 -9.70
N ASP A 126 7.00 -14.95 -10.28
CA ASP A 126 6.84 -13.51 -10.11
C ASP A 126 6.26 -13.18 -8.74
N ALA A 127 6.75 -12.10 -8.12
CA ALA A 127 6.21 -11.58 -6.87
C ALA A 127 5.58 -10.21 -7.05
N HIS A 128 4.42 -10.02 -6.43
CA HIS A 128 3.72 -8.73 -6.39
C HIS A 128 3.25 -8.40 -4.98
N ALA A 129 3.14 -7.11 -4.70
CA ALA A 129 2.65 -6.62 -3.42
C ALA A 129 1.62 -5.51 -3.62
N TRP A 130 0.55 -5.56 -2.83
CA TRP A 130 -0.49 -4.53 -2.84
C TRP A 130 -0.93 -4.22 -1.42
N LEU A 131 -1.38 -2.98 -1.23
CA LEU A 131 -1.91 -2.50 0.04
C LEU A 131 -3.43 -2.37 -0.06
N LEU A 132 -4.14 -2.99 0.87
CA LEU A 132 -5.58 -2.89 1.01
C LEU A 132 -5.95 -1.90 2.11
N GLY A 133 -6.93 -1.05 1.80
CA GLY A 133 -7.72 -0.31 2.78
C GLY A 133 -9.07 -1.00 2.99
N ARG A 134 -10.00 -0.33 3.66
CA ARG A 134 -11.28 -0.94 4.04
C ARG A 134 -12.22 -1.32 2.88
N ARG A 135 -12.05 -0.73 1.70
CA ARG A 135 -12.97 -0.93 0.55
C ARG A 135 -12.29 -1.38 -0.74
N GLY A 136 -10.98 -1.62 -0.70
CA GLY A 136 -10.21 -1.97 -1.90
C GLY A 136 -8.75 -1.59 -1.79
N ALA A 137 -8.06 -1.72 -2.92
CA ALA A 137 -6.62 -1.49 -2.98
C ALA A 137 -6.29 0.01 -2.99
N LEU A 138 -5.29 0.39 -2.19
CA LEU A 138 -4.71 1.73 -2.15
C LEU A 138 -3.48 1.84 -3.06
N THR A 139 -2.69 0.77 -3.17
CA THR A 139 -1.54 0.64 -4.08
C THR A 139 -1.53 -0.77 -4.68
N GLY A 140 -0.91 -0.96 -5.85
CA GLY A 140 -0.72 -2.28 -6.47
C GLY A 140 -1.98 -3.05 -6.91
N GLY A 141 -3.20 -2.54 -6.67
CA GLY A 141 -4.46 -3.28 -6.88
C GLY A 141 -4.71 -3.85 -8.29
N PRO A 142 -4.65 -3.03 -9.37
CA PRO A 142 -4.86 -3.54 -10.73
C PRO A 142 -3.83 -4.60 -11.13
N ALA A 143 -2.58 -4.45 -10.68
CA ALA A 143 -1.49 -5.39 -10.94
C ALA A 143 -1.58 -6.68 -10.12
N ALA A 144 -2.50 -6.78 -9.15
CA ALA A 144 -2.73 -8.02 -8.41
C ALA A 144 -3.40 -9.12 -9.26
N GLN A 145 -3.93 -8.79 -10.43
CA GLN A 145 -4.56 -9.75 -11.32
C GLN A 145 -3.61 -10.91 -11.67
N GLY A 146 -4.05 -12.14 -11.42
CA GLY A 146 -3.31 -13.35 -11.74
C GLY A 146 -2.30 -13.80 -10.67
N PHE A 147 -2.09 -13.00 -9.61
CA PHE A 147 -1.28 -13.41 -8.46
C PHE A 147 -2.11 -14.17 -7.43
N THR A 148 -1.50 -15.14 -6.74
CA THR A 148 -2.10 -15.85 -5.61
C THR A 148 -1.51 -15.33 -4.32
N ALA A 149 -2.34 -14.91 -3.37
CA ALA A 149 -1.88 -14.40 -2.08
C ALA A 149 -1.15 -15.50 -1.28
N THR A 150 0.07 -15.22 -0.84
CA THR A 150 0.93 -16.14 -0.07
C THR A 150 1.16 -15.65 1.34
N THR A 151 1.25 -14.34 1.55
CA THR A 151 1.44 -13.77 2.88
C THR A 151 0.66 -12.47 3.03
N VAL A 152 0.07 -12.28 4.20
CA VAL A 152 -0.58 -11.03 4.59
C VAL A 152 0.13 -10.45 5.80
N PHE A 153 0.23 -9.12 5.84
CA PHE A 153 0.74 -8.39 6.98
C PHE A 153 -0.33 -7.43 7.47
N GLU A 154 -0.62 -7.54 8.76
CA GLU A 154 -1.71 -6.84 9.42
C GLU A 154 -1.16 -5.97 10.56
N VAL A 155 -1.84 -4.88 10.88
CA VAL A 155 -1.53 -4.07 12.06
C VAL A 155 -2.50 -4.42 13.19
N PRO A 156 -2.05 -4.49 14.45
CA PRO A 156 -2.86 -5.02 15.57
C PRO A 156 -4.20 -4.30 15.81
N THR A 157 -4.34 -3.05 15.39
CA THR A 157 -5.53 -2.22 15.59
C THR A 157 -6.32 -2.00 14.30
N GLY A 158 -6.21 -2.92 13.34
CA GLY A 158 -6.72 -2.78 11.97
C GLY A 158 -7.65 -3.89 11.50
N PRO A 159 -8.31 -3.72 10.34
CA PRO A 159 -9.08 -4.81 9.76
C PRO A 159 -8.12 -5.95 9.41
N THR A 160 -8.54 -7.16 9.72
CA THR A 160 -7.82 -8.37 9.33
C THR A 160 -8.05 -8.67 7.86
N ALA A 161 -7.16 -9.44 7.24
CA ALA A 161 -7.37 -9.91 5.87
C ALA A 161 -8.70 -10.67 5.73
N ARG A 162 -9.10 -11.41 6.77
CA ARG A 162 -10.37 -12.17 6.82
C ARG A 162 -11.59 -11.27 6.73
N GLU A 163 -11.61 -10.15 7.45
CA GLU A 163 -12.71 -9.19 7.42
C GLU A 163 -12.89 -8.55 6.04
N LEU A 164 -11.78 -8.33 5.32
CA LEU A 164 -11.81 -7.73 3.99
C LEU A 164 -12.34 -8.71 2.91
N VAL A 165 -12.33 -10.02 3.16
CA VAL A 165 -12.93 -11.02 2.24
C VAL A 165 -14.44 -11.08 2.38
N ALA A 166 -14.95 -10.81 3.58
CA ALA A 166 -16.37 -10.89 3.89
C ALA A 166 -17.20 -9.68 3.42
N THR A 167 -16.58 -8.68 2.78
CA THR A 167 -17.19 -7.40 2.37
C THR A 167 -17.23 -7.28 0.85
#